data_AF-A0A2G9RKJ9-F1
#
_entry.id   AF-A0A2G9RKJ9-F1
#
_cell.length_a   1.000
_cell.length_b   1.000
_cell.length_c   1.000
_cell.angle_alpha   90.00
_cell.angle_beta   90.00
_cell.angle_gamma   90.00
#
_symmetry.space_group_name_H-M   'P 1'
#
loop_
_entity.id
_entity.type
_entity.pdbx_description
1 polymer ?
#
loop_
_entity_poly.entity_id
_entity_poly.type
_entity_poly.pdbx_seq_one_letter_code
_entity_poly.pdbx_strand_id
1 'polypeptide(L)'
;MDILKDKDFMASFIDMFRELPCLWQVNHPEYKNQTKRKAALDKLLEFVKTVIPTADITYLKILIGGLRSTYLREHKKVQDSQRSGAADYIYVPRLWYYDRLHFLAGQTEPRPALSSLPSTLPSPPAEASEAQPGPSRQQHVKEPSLSQRCLPLCLVLSP
;
A
#
# COMPACT_ATOMS: atom_id res chain seq x y z
N MET A 1 -12.96 28.75 -11.42
CA MET A 1 -13.25 27.62 -12.32
C MET A 1 -13.07 26.34 -11.52
N ASP A 2 -14.07 25.45 -11.55
CA ASP A 2 -13.95 24.14 -10.91
C ASP A 2 -13.31 23.17 -11.91
N ILE A 3 -11.98 23.03 -11.84
CA ILE A 3 -11.22 22.17 -12.76
C ILE A 3 -11.71 20.72 -12.74
N LEU A 4 -12.33 20.25 -11.65
CA LEU A 4 -12.82 18.88 -11.52
C LEU A 4 -14.06 18.61 -12.40
N LYS A 5 -14.75 19.66 -12.85
CA LYS A 5 -15.92 19.57 -13.74
C LYS A 5 -15.55 19.65 -15.22
N ASP A 6 -14.37 20.17 -15.54
CA ASP A 6 -13.83 20.17 -16.89
C ASP A 6 -13.34 18.76 -17.24
N LYS A 7 -14.11 18.07 -18.08
CA LYS A 7 -13.85 16.67 -18.41
C LYS A 7 -12.58 16.51 -19.23
N ASP A 8 -12.31 17.41 -20.16
CA ASP A 8 -11.17 17.30 -21.08
C ASP A 8 -9.87 17.61 -20.34
N PHE A 9 -9.89 18.65 -19.51
CA PHE A 9 -8.77 18.99 -18.65
C PHE A 9 -8.47 17.84 -17.67
N MET A 10 -9.49 17.33 -16.96
CA MET A 10 -9.28 16.26 -15.98
C MET A 10 -8.84 14.95 -16.62
N ALA A 11 -9.38 14.59 -17.79
CA ALA A 11 -8.93 13.42 -18.53
C ALA A 11 -7.44 13.54 -18.86
N SER A 12 -7.03 14.69 -19.42
CA SER A 12 -5.64 14.98 -19.78
C SER A 12 -4.71 15.01 -18.56
N PHE A 13 -5.17 15.60 -17.44
CA PHE A 13 -4.43 15.61 -16.18
C PHE A 13 -4.18 14.19 -15.67
N ILE A 14 -5.23 13.35 -15.67
CA ILE A 14 -5.13 11.97 -15.17
C ILE A 14 -4.22 11.14 -16.09
N ASP A 15 -4.33 11.30 -17.40
CA ASP A 15 -3.46 10.59 -18.35
C ASP A 15 -2.00 10.99 -18.17
N MET A 16 -1.71 12.28 -18.02
CA MET A 16 -0.34 12.74 -17.72
C MET A 16 0.16 12.22 -16.37
N PHE A 17 -0.70 12.19 -15.37
CA PHE A 17 -0.36 11.65 -14.05
C PHE A 17 -0.07 10.15 -14.08
N ARG A 18 -0.82 9.38 -14.88
CA ARG A 18 -0.62 7.95 -15.10
C ARG A 18 0.77 7.66 -15.66
N GLU A 19 1.24 8.47 -16.61
CA GLU A 19 2.57 8.36 -17.23
C GLU A 19 3.74 8.72 -16.30
N LEU A 20 3.47 9.07 -15.03
CA LEU A 20 4.48 9.46 -14.04
C LEU A 20 4.50 8.48 -12.85
N PRO A 21 4.93 7.22 -13.04
CA PRO A 21 4.91 6.17 -12.01
C PRO A 21 5.74 6.52 -10.77
N CYS A 22 6.79 7.34 -10.91
CA CYS A 22 7.56 7.84 -9.77
C CYS A 22 6.70 8.62 -8.76
N LEU A 23 5.51 9.11 -9.14
CA LEU A 23 4.60 9.81 -8.24
C LEU A 23 3.63 8.89 -7.50
N TRP A 24 3.26 7.75 -8.10
CA TRP A 24 2.13 6.95 -7.61
C TRP A 24 2.43 5.48 -7.35
N GLN A 25 3.49 4.92 -7.94
CA GLN A 25 3.83 3.51 -7.85
C GLN A 25 4.93 3.29 -6.82
N VAL A 26 4.57 2.79 -5.64
CA VAL A 26 5.47 2.65 -4.47
C VAL A 26 6.70 1.76 -4.77
N ASN A 27 6.50 0.73 -5.59
CA ASN A 27 7.56 -0.20 -5.98
C ASN A 27 8.42 0.28 -7.15
N HIS A 28 8.10 1.44 -7.74
CA HIS A 28 8.89 1.98 -8.85
C HIS A 28 10.28 2.41 -8.34
N PRO A 29 11.38 2.08 -9.04
CA PRO A 29 12.74 2.41 -8.58
C PRO A 29 12.93 3.90 -8.29
N GLU A 30 12.27 4.75 -9.07
CA GLU A 30 12.36 6.20 -8.95
C GLU A 30 11.39 6.79 -7.93
N TYR A 31 10.51 5.99 -7.32
CA TYR A 31 9.55 6.47 -6.32
C TYR A 31 10.23 7.09 -5.11
N LYS A 32 11.43 6.61 -4.74
CA LYS A 32 12.25 7.16 -3.64
C LYS A 32 13.19 8.28 -4.10
N ASN A 33 13.31 8.53 -5.40
CA ASN A 33 14.20 9.56 -5.94
C ASN A 33 13.51 10.93 -5.89
N GLN A 34 13.84 11.74 -4.89
CA GLN A 34 13.23 13.05 -4.68
C GLN A 34 13.38 14.00 -5.87
N THR A 35 14.52 13.96 -6.56
CA THR A 35 14.79 14.80 -7.74
C THR A 35 13.84 14.44 -8.88
N LYS A 36 13.71 13.15 -9.20
CA LYS A 36 12.80 12.68 -10.26
C LYS A 36 11.34 12.95 -9.91
N ARG A 37 10.94 12.76 -8.64
CA ARG A 37 9.60 13.12 -8.17
C ARG A 37 9.32 14.61 -8.32
N LYS A 38 10.28 15.47 -7.93
CA LYS A 38 10.14 16.92 -8.08
C LYS A 38 9.96 17.29 -9.55
N ALA A 39 10.81 16.78 -10.44
CA ALA A 39 10.70 17.03 -11.87
C ALA A 39 9.33 16.58 -12.46
N ALA A 40 8.83 15.42 -12.03
CA ALA A 40 7.51 14.95 -12.43
C ALA A 40 6.37 15.85 -11.91
N LEU A 41 6.45 16.33 -10.66
CA LEU A 41 5.50 17.31 -10.12
C LEU A 41 5.57 18.65 -10.86
N ASP A 42 6.77 19.12 -11.19
CA ASP A 42 6.97 20.37 -11.94
C ASP A 42 6.31 20.28 -13.33
N LYS A 43 6.48 19.14 -14.03
CA LYS A 43 5.81 18.88 -15.33
C LYS A 43 4.28 18.93 -15.22
N LEU A 44 3.70 18.29 -14.20
CA LEU A 44 2.26 18.36 -13.92
C LEU A 44 1.81 19.78 -13.57
N LEU A 45 2.63 20.52 -12.82
CA LEU A 45 2.32 21.88 -12.40
C LEU A 45 2.26 22.83 -13.60
N GLU A 46 3.17 22.69 -14.57
CA GLU A 46 3.13 23.45 -15.82
C GLU A 46 1.80 23.27 -16.55
N PHE A 47 1.30 22.03 -16.63
CA PHE A 47 -0.01 21.75 -17.21
C PHE A 47 -1.15 22.42 -16.42
N VAL A 48 -1.15 22.32 -15.09
CA VAL A 48 -2.19 22.96 -14.25
C VAL A 48 -2.17 24.48 -14.39
N LYS A 49 -0.98 25.08 -14.54
CA LYS A 49 -0.82 26.53 -14.70
C LYS A 49 -1.44 27.10 -15.98
N THR A 50 -1.72 26.27 -16.98
CA THR A 50 -2.46 26.69 -18.18
C THR A 50 -3.89 27.13 -17.86
N VAL A 51 -4.49 26.60 -16.79
CA VAL A 51 -5.85 26.94 -16.33
C VAL A 51 -5.83 27.75 -15.04
N ILE A 52 -4.87 27.48 -14.15
CA ILE A 52 -4.72 28.17 -12.85
C ILE A 52 -3.28 28.69 -12.73
N PRO A 53 -2.99 29.90 -13.26
CA PRO A 53 -1.62 30.43 -13.28
C PRO A 53 -0.98 30.59 -11.90
N THR A 54 -1.79 30.78 -10.85
CA THR A 54 -1.37 30.92 -9.46
C THR A 54 -1.14 29.59 -8.73
N ALA A 55 -1.39 28.45 -9.40
CA ALA A 55 -1.19 27.15 -8.79
C ALA A 55 0.27 26.92 -8.41
N ASP A 56 0.47 26.32 -7.24
CA ASP A 56 1.76 25.93 -6.71
C ASP A 56 1.84 24.41 -6.49
N ILE A 57 3.01 23.93 -6.06
CA ILE A 57 3.22 22.51 -5.76
C ILE A 57 2.28 22.03 -4.63
N THR A 58 1.92 22.91 -3.70
CA THR A 58 1.01 22.59 -2.59
C THR A 58 -0.38 22.25 -3.14
N TYR A 59 -0.92 23.12 -4.00
CA TYR A 59 -2.17 22.91 -4.69
C TYR A 59 -2.17 21.58 -5.48
N LEU A 60 -1.11 21.33 -6.24
CA LEU A 60 -0.98 20.11 -7.03
C LEU A 60 -0.99 18.84 -6.14
N LYS A 61 -0.27 18.86 -5.01
CA LYS A 61 -0.27 17.75 -4.05
C LYS A 61 -1.64 17.52 -3.44
N ILE A 62 -2.37 18.58 -3.10
CA ILE A 62 -3.76 18.49 -2.61
C ILE A 62 -4.67 17.88 -3.67
N LEU A 63 -4.56 18.32 -4.92
CA LEU A 63 -5.33 17.79 -6.05
C LEU A 63 -5.08 16.29 -6.25
N ILE A 64 -3.80 15.88 -6.31
CA ILE A 64 -3.41 14.47 -6.44
C ILE A 64 -3.93 13.65 -5.24
N GLY A 65 -3.75 14.17 -4.02
CA GLY A 65 -4.24 13.50 -2.80
C GLY A 65 -5.76 13.33 -2.80
N GLY A 66 -6.50 14.34 -3.25
CA GLY A 66 -7.96 14.31 -3.39
C GLY A 66 -8.42 13.27 -4.41
N LEU A 67 -7.77 13.19 -5.58
CA LEU A 67 -8.06 12.18 -6.60
C LEU A 67 -7.82 10.76 -6.08
N ARG A 68 -6.67 10.51 -5.43
CA ARG A 68 -6.36 9.21 -4.83
C ARG A 68 -7.40 8.82 -3.79
N SER A 69 -7.72 9.72 -2.88
CA SER A 69 -8.67 9.46 -1.80
C SER A 69 -10.07 9.18 -2.35
N THR A 70 -10.49 9.90 -3.39
CA THR A 70 -11.78 9.71 -4.04
C THR A 70 -11.85 8.37 -4.77
N TYR A 71 -10.81 8.03 -5.54
CA TYR A 71 -10.71 6.74 -6.20
C TYR A 71 -10.73 5.58 -5.19
N LEU A 72 -9.92 5.62 -4.13
CA LEU A 72 -9.83 4.53 -3.16
C LEU A 72 -11.16 4.28 -2.43
N ARG A 73 -11.89 5.33 -2.06
CA ARG A 73 -13.24 5.18 -1.47
C ARG A 73 -14.22 4.54 -2.45
N GLU A 74 -14.17 4.95 -3.72
CA GLU A 74 -15.06 4.41 -4.75
C GLU A 74 -14.70 2.95 -5.07
N HIS A 75 -13.40 2.65 -5.20
CA HIS A 75 -12.88 1.31 -5.45
C HIS A 75 -13.23 0.34 -4.32
N LYS A 76 -13.16 0.80 -3.06
CA LYS A 76 -13.58 0.01 -1.90
C LYS A 76 -15.04 -0.44 -2.00
N LYS A 77 -15.96 0.42 -2.44
CA LYS A 77 -17.38 0.04 -2.63
C LYS A 77 -17.55 -1.05 -3.68
N VAL A 78 -16.76 -0.99 -4.76
CA VAL A 78 -16.74 -2.04 -5.79
C VAL A 78 -16.28 -3.36 -5.18
N GLN A 79 -15.13 -3.35 -4.48
CA GLN A 79 -14.57 -4.53 -3.83
C GLN A 79 -15.53 -5.13 -2.77
N ASP A 80 -16.15 -4.28 -1.95
CA ASP A 80 -17.10 -4.71 -0.91
C ASP A 80 -18.34 -5.38 -1.55
N SER A 81 -18.84 -4.87 -2.68
CA SER A 81 -19.95 -5.51 -3.41
C SER A 81 -19.58 -6.85 -4.03
N GLN A 82 -18.33 -7.02 -4.46
CA GLN A 82 -17.83 -8.28 -5.00
C GLN A 82 -17.66 -9.33 -3.88
N ARG A 83 -17.21 -8.90 -2.69
CA ARG A 83 -16.99 -9.79 -1.55
C ARG A 83 -18.30 -10.25 -0.90
N SER A 84 -19.34 -9.43 -0.90
CA SER A 84 -20.63 -9.77 -0.28
C SER A 84 -21.38 -10.91 -1.00
N GLY A 85 -20.94 -11.30 -2.21
CA GLY A 85 -21.51 -12.44 -2.94
C GLY A 85 -22.98 -12.25 -3.31
N ALA A 86 -23.51 -11.03 -3.23
CA ALA A 86 -24.85 -10.69 -3.69
C ALA A 86 -24.85 -10.77 -5.22
N ALA A 87 -25.12 -11.98 -5.75
CA ALA A 87 -25.05 -12.31 -7.17
C ALA A 87 -25.87 -11.34 -8.05
N ASP A 88 -26.89 -10.72 -7.47
CA ASP A 88 -27.84 -9.86 -8.19
C ASP A 88 -27.46 -8.36 -8.17
N TYR A 89 -26.44 -7.93 -7.40
CA TYR A 89 -26.05 -6.51 -7.37
C TYR A 89 -24.55 -6.27 -7.18
N ILE A 90 -23.85 -6.04 -8.30
CA ILE A 90 -22.49 -5.51 -8.32
C ILE A 90 -22.57 -3.98 -8.32
N TYR A 91 -21.86 -3.33 -7.40
CA TYR A 91 -21.81 -1.87 -7.34
C TYR A 91 -21.12 -1.30 -8.59
N VAL A 92 -21.79 -0.38 -9.28
CA VAL A 92 -21.25 0.37 -10.41
C VAL A 92 -20.71 1.72 -9.92
N PRO A 93 -19.41 2.03 -10.16
CA PRO A 93 -18.83 3.32 -9.84
C PRO A 93 -19.60 4.49 -10.45
N ARG A 94 -19.80 5.56 -9.68
CA ARG A 94 -20.43 6.80 -10.17
C ARG A 94 -19.42 7.83 -10.65
N LEU A 95 -18.16 7.62 -10.31
CA LEU A 95 -17.05 8.49 -10.66
C LEU A 95 -16.72 8.36 -12.16
N TRP A 96 -16.94 9.42 -12.93
CA TRP A 96 -16.83 9.36 -14.40
C TRP A 96 -15.42 9.03 -14.92
N TYR A 97 -14.37 9.38 -14.17
CA TYR A 97 -12.98 9.03 -14.49
C TYR A 97 -12.47 7.81 -13.70
N TYR A 98 -13.37 6.99 -13.16
CA TYR A 98 -12.99 5.81 -12.36
C TYR A 98 -11.98 4.91 -13.10
N ASP A 99 -12.28 4.52 -14.33
CA ASP A 99 -11.43 3.63 -15.13
C ASP A 99 -10.06 4.25 -15.42
N ARG A 100 -10.02 5.57 -15.62
CA ARG A 100 -8.76 6.29 -15.86
C ARG A 100 -7.84 6.30 -14.65
N LEU A 101 -8.40 6.27 -13.43
CA LEU A 101 -7.64 6.18 -12.18
C LEU A 101 -7.34 4.74 -11.76
N HIS A 102 -7.77 3.73 -12.54
CA HIS A 102 -7.64 2.33 -12.13
C HIS A 102 -6.20 1.86 -11.97
N PHE A 103 -5.22 2.54 -12.58
CA PHE A 103 -3.79 2.29 -12.35
C PHE A 103 -3.36 2.48 -10.88
N LEU A 104 -4.18 3.14 -10.05
CA LEU A 104 -3.95 3.28 -8.62
C LEU A 104 -4.38 2.05 -7.80
N ALA A 105 -5.08 1.08 -8.41
CA ALA A 105 -5.45 -0.18 -7.76
C ALA A 105 -4.21 -0.95 -7.30
N GLY A 106 -4.32 -1.71 -6.22
CA GLY A 106 -3.24 -2.58 -5.72
C GLY A 106 -2.07 -1.85 -5.04
N GLN A 107 -2.00 -0.52 -5.11
CA GLN A 107 -0.92 0.25 -4.48
C GLN A 107 -0.99 0.31 -2.95
N THR A 108 -2.15 -0.01 -2.36
CA THR A 108 -2.39 0.05 -0.91
C THR A 108 -2.62 -1.31 -0.26
N GLU A 109 -2.56 -2.40 -1.04
CA GLU A 109 -2.82 -3.72 -0.49
C GLU A 109 -1.68 -4.11 0.47
N PRO A 110 -2.00 -4.48 1.72
CA PRO A 110 -1.03 -5.08 2.62
C PRO A 110 -0.40 -6.27 1.90
N ARG A 111 0.94 -6.30 1.82
CA ARG A 111 1.63 -7.43 1.21
C ARG A 111 1.13 -8.70 1.92
N PRO A 112 0.69 -9.76 1.21
CA PRO A 112 0.34 -11.00 1.85
C PRO A 112 1.49 -11.43 2.75
N ALA A 113 1.21 -11.61 4.05
CA ALA A 113 2.18 -12.16 4.96
C ALA A 113 2.53 -13.55 4.42
N LEU A 114 3.72 -13.70 3.83
CA LEU A 114 4.24 -15.01 3.49
C LEU A 114 4.36 -15.75 4.82
N SER A 115 3.48 -16.73 5.04
CA SER A 115 3.48 -17.57 6.22
C SER A 115 4.79 -18.34 6.25
N SER A 116 5.76 -17.85 7.01
CA SER A 116 7.01 -18.54 7.30
C SER A 116 6.75 -19.69 8.27
N LEU A 117 6.06 -20.74 7.81
CA LEU A 117 6.06 -22.02 8.52
C LEU A 117 6.76 -23.04 7.61
N PRO A 118 7.98 -23.50 7.97
CA PRO A 118 8.58 -24.63 7.29
C PRO A 118 7.71 -25.86 7.59
N SER A 119 7.00 -26.33 6.56
CA SER A 119 6.25 -27.58 6.61
C SER A 119 7.25 -28.74 6.49
N THR A 120 7.94 -29.06 7.58
CA THR A 120 8.71 -30.30 7.68
C THR A 120 8.69 -30.77 9.12
N LEU A 121 7.65 -31.54 9.47
CA LEU A 121 7.73 -32.45 10.61
C LEU A 121 8.62 -33.63 10.17
N PRO A 122 9.74 -33.91 10.85
CA PRO A 122 10.44 -35.16 10.67
C PRO A 122 9.57 -36.27 11.27
N SER A 123 9.13 -37.23 10.46
CA SER A 123 8.57 -38.48 10.97
C SER A 123 9.65 -39.22 11.78
N PRO A 124 9.35 -39.75 12.98
CA PRO A 124 10.27 -40.64 13.67
C PRO A 124 10.26 -42.02 12.98
N PRO A 125 11.41 -42.63 12.68
CA PRO A 125 11.44 -44.02 12.28
C PRO A 125 11.21 -44.90 13.52
N ALA A 126 10.32 -45.87 13.38
CA ALA A 126 10.25 -47.01 14.29
C ALA A 126 11.54 -47.83 14.18
N GLU A 127 12.15 -48.22 15.31
CA GLU A 127 12.40 -49.62 15.71
C GLU A 127 13.34 -49.68 16.92
N ALA A 128 13.14 -50.71 17.74
CA ALA A 128 13.71 -50.95 19.06
C ALA A 128 15.21 -51.30 19.07
N SER A 129 15.93 -50.95 20.14
CA SER A 129 16.79 -51.90 20.89
C SER A 129 17.43 -51.26 22.14
N GLU A 130 17.73 -52.13 23.09
CA GLU A 130 18.19 -51.99 24.49
C GLU A 130 19.50 -51.20 24.78
N ALA A 131 19.63 -50.90 26.08
CA ALA A 131 20.84 -50.74 26.90
C ALA A 131 21.45 -49.34 27.12
N GLN A 132 21.32 -48.86 28.36
CA GLN A 132 22.19 -47.88 29.04
C GLN A 132 23.57 -48.51 29.34
N PRO A 133 24.67 -47.73 29.36
CA PRO A 133 25.05 -46.98 30.56
C PRO A 133 25.70 -45.59 30.31
N GLY A 134 25.63 -44.70 31.32
CA GLY A 134 26.33 -43.39 31.37
C GLY A 134 27.87 -43.51 31.45
N PRO A 135 28.66 -42.41 31.59
CA PRO A 135 28.50 -41.42 32.67
C PRO A 135 28.94 -39.94 32.39
N SER A 136 28.56 -39.04 33.32
CA SER A 136 29.31 -37.90 33.92
C SER A 136 30.04 -36.83 33.06
N ARG A 137 29.69 -35.54 33.26
CA ARG A 137 30.52 -34.48 33.91
C ARG A 137 30.42 -33.05 33.28
N GLN A 138 29.83 -32.15 34.08
CA GLN A 138 30.08 -30.71 34.31
C GLN A 138 29.89 -29.60 33.25
N GLN A 139 28.91 -28.73 33.56
CA GLN A 139 28.91 -27.25 33.66
C GLN A 139 29.88 -26.41 32.80
N HIS A 140 29.31 -25.48 32.02
CA HIS A 140 29.80 -24.09 32.01
C HIS A 140 28.68 -23.10 31.65
N VAL A 141 28.71 -21.98 32.36
CA VAL A 141 27.79 -20.83 32.40
C VAL A 141 28.05 -19.87 31.23
N LYS A 142 26.98 -19.28 30.66
CA LYS A 142 26.96 -17.84 30.31
C LYS A 142 25.54 -17.33 30.05
N GLU A 143 24.99 -16.66 31.05
CA GLU A 143 24.09 -15.51 30.88
C GLU A 143 24.92 -14.26 30.46
N PRO A 144 24.36 -13.06 30.12
CA PRO A 144 23.01 -12.54 30.42
C PRO A 144 22.32 -11.69 29.31
N SER A 145 21.11 -11.24 29.67
CA SER A 145 20.56 -9.89 29.41
C SER A 145 19.88 -9.60 28.05
N LEU A 146 18.57 -9.89 27.98
CA LEU A 146 17.61 -9.11 27.18
C LEU A 146 17.06 -7.98 28.03
N SER A 147 17.69 -6.80 27.92
CA SER A 147 17.22 -5.57 28.53
C SER A 147 16.37 -4.77 27.53
N GLN A 148 15.26 -4.27 28.06
CA GLN A 148 14.50 -3.11 27.62
C GLN A 148 13.40 -3.29 26.57
N ARG A 149 12.22 -3.58 27.15
CA ARG A 149 10.93 -2.92 26.90
C ARG A 149 11.04 -1.55 26.23
N CYS A 150 10.10 -1.29 25.31
CA CYS A 150 9.26 -0.09 25.30
C CYS A 150 7.96 -0.37 24.52
N LEU A 151 6.86 -0.60 25.25
CA LEU A 151 5.51 -0.20 24.82
C LEU A 151 5.33 1.26 25.26
N PRO A 152 4.56 2.09 24.54
CA PRO A 152 3.13 2.23 24.87
C PRO A 152 2.23 2.38 23.62
N LEU A 153 1.10 1.67 23.57
CA LEU A 153 -0.27 2.16 23.83
C LEU A 153 -0.79 3.23 22.85
N CYS A 154 -1.73 2.84 21.99
CA CYS A 154 -2.86 3.65 21.57
C CYS A 154 -4.07 2.75 21.30
N LEU A 155 -4.82 2.40 22.34
CA LEU A 155 -6.25 2.12 22.23
C LEU A 155 -6.97 3.35 22.76
N VAL A 156 -7.51 4.17 21.86
CA VAL A 156 -8.57 5.11 22.18
C VAL A 156 -9.78 4.65 21.38
N LEU A 157 -10.66 3.94 22.07
CA LEU A 157 -12.05 3.72 21.66
C LEU A 157 -12.85 4.85 22.33
N SER A 158 -13.50 5.69 21.53
CA SER A 158 -14.68 6.45 21.94
C SER A 158 -15.85 5.48 22.14
N PRO A 159 -16.93 5.88 22.85
CA PRO A 159 -17.87 6.90 22.35
C PRO A 159 -17.89 8.20 23.16
#